data_AF-A0A654EPP0-F1
#
_entry.id   AF-A0A654EPP0-F1
#
_cell.length_a   1.000
_cell.length_b   1.000
_cell.length_c   1.000
_cell.angle_alpha   90.00
_cell.angle_beta   90.00
_cell.angle_gamma   90.00
#
_symmetry.space_group_name_H-M   'P 1'
#
loop_
_entity.id
_entity.type
_entity.pdbx_description
1 polymer ?
#
loop_
_entity_poly.entity_id
_entity_poly.type
_entity_poly.pdbx_seq_one_letter_code
_entity_poly.pdbx_strand_id
1 'polypeptide(L)'
;MATHSSRSENKDAGEEDELRRRNPYEVLGIPSNSTDQEIKSAYRRMALRYHPDKNPDDPVAAEMFKEVTFAYEVLSDPENRRLYDTTGSEAVGPENEDLELDLSSLGAVNTIFAALFNKLGVQIKTTVSANLLGEALNGTVTTLPLMVGQVVSRKVEKQSAHFYSVTLTEEEAQDGLICKVHSSAKNKFKLLYFDQVENGGLSLALQEDSRKTGKLSTAGLYFFGFPVYRFDHRVNSRALSRDPETGFFKRLDAFQPFEITELKAGSHVFAVYGDNFFKSVSYTLEIFSSAPFGNEKESLRSTEAQIVSKRTELLKFEAEYHEVFAQFTEMASKCTGEVQEIDELLKRRNEICAAYTIFPPTKQGSSKSRSWSKKKSSLLMEPREEGEVAVREEGGVKKKKWYNIQLRQDKKKN
;
A
#
# COMPACT_ATOMS: atom_id res chain seq x y z
N MET A 1 -40.16 21.53 -40.40
CA MET A 1 -41.17 20.89 -39.52
C MET A 1 -40.45 19.70 -38.88
N ALA A 2 -40.21 19.66 -37.57
CA ALA A 2 -41.21 19.46 -36.48
C ALA A 2 -41.83 18.04 -36.57
N THR A 3 -41.87 17.17 -35.55
CA THR A 3 -41.57 17.29 -34.09
C THR A 3 -41.68 15.91 -33.40
N HIS A 4 -40.87 15.62 -32.37
CA HIS A 4 -41.08 14.66 -31.22
C HIS A 4 -41.51 13.18 -31.53
N SER A 5 -41.39 12.13 -30.69
CA SER A 5 -40.97 11.86 -29.29
C SER A 5 -40.62 10.33 -29.18
N SER A 6 -40.35 9.63 -28.05
CA SER A 6 -40.22 9.93 -26.60
C SER A 6 -39.46 8.81 -25.84
N ARG A 7 -38.39 9.19 -25.12
CA ARG A 7 -38.01 8.79 -23.73
C ARG A 7 -38.53 7.49 -23.08
N SER A 8 -37.58 6.64 -22.64
CA SER A 8 -37.52 5.97 -21.32
C SER A 8 -36.16 5.23 -21.20
N GLU A 9 -35.10 5.83 -20.64
CA GLU A 9 -34.73 5.71 -19.21
C GLU A 9 -35.02 4.34 -18.61
N ASN A 10 -33.96 3.57 -18.34
CA ASN A 10 -33.96 2.61 -17.24
C ASN A 10 -32.63 2.76 -16.47
N LYS A 11 -32.72 2.87 -15.14
CA LYS A 11 -31.58 3.05 -14.25
C LYS A 11 -31.08 1.69 -13.81
N ASP A 12 -29.82 1.38 -14.10
CA ASP A 12 -29.02 0.41 -13.34
C ASP A 12 -27.55 0.79 -13.49
N ALA A 13 -27.08 1.62 -12.57
CA ALA A 13 -25.72 2.14 -12.50
C ALA A 13 -25.48 2.62 -11.07
N GLY A 14 -25.26 1.65 -10.18
CA GLY A 14 -25.26 1.92 -8.74
C GLY A 14 -24.67 0.78 -7.91
N GLU A 15 -23.48 0.29 -8.28
CA GLU A 15 -22.62 -0.51 -7.38
C GLU A 15 -21.14 -0.64 -7.86
N GLU A 16 -20.65 0.23 -8.77
CA GLU A 16 -19.26 0.20 -9.28
C GLU A 16 -18.38 1.43 -8.93
N ASP A 17 -18.90 2.43 -8.19
CA ASP A 17 -18.27 3.76 -8.06
C ASP A 17 -17.57 4.03 -6.70
N GLU A 18 -16.92 3.03 -6.10
CA GLU A 18 -16.07 3.22 -4.89
C GLU A 18 -14.57 2.95 -5.12
N LEU A 19 -14.13 2.60 -6.33
CA LEU A 19 -12.71 2.26 -6.63
C LEU A 19 -12.06 3.04 -7.77
N ARG A 20 -12.76 3.97 -8.43
CA ARG A 20 -12.15 4.85 -9.44
C ARG A 20 -11.60 6.12 -8.80
N ARG A 21 -10.27 6.26 -8.78
CA ARG A 21 -9.58 7.50 -8.36
C ARG A 21 -10.10 8.69 -9.18
N ARG A 22 -10.41 9.80 -8.53
CA ARG A 22 -10.91 11.01 -9.20
C ARG A 22 -9.86 11.56 -10.18
N ASN A 23 -10.33 12.00 -11.35
CA ASN A 23 -9.49 12.55 -12.42
C ASN A 23 -8.66 13.76 -11.92
N PRO A 24 -7.31 13.75 -12.01
CA PRO A 24 -6.45 14.85 -11.58
C PRO A 24 -6.85 16.24 -12.10
N TYR A 25 -7.29 16.32 -13.35
CA TYR A 25 -7.73 17.58 -13.96
C TYR A 25 -9.01 18.13 -13.28
N GLU A 26 -9.95 17.25 -12.93
CA GLU A 26 -11.19 17.61 -12.21
C GLU A 26 -10.90 17.96 -10.75
N VAL A 27 -9.99 17.23 -10.10
CA VAL A 27 -9.56 17.49 -8.72
C VAL A 27 -8.88 18.86 -8.57
N LEU A 28 -8.08 19.28 -9.55
CA LEU A 28 -7.52 20.64 -9.60
C LEU A 28 -8.50 21.68 -10.16
N GLY A 29 -9.59 21.26 -10.81
CA GLY A 29 -10.60 22.13 -11.41
C GLY A 29 -10.09 22.86 -12.66
N ILE A 30 -9.35 22.15 -13.52
CA ILE A 30 -8.69 22.68 -14.73
C ILE A 30 -8.95 21.77 -15.95
N PRO A 31 -8.91 22.30 -17.19
CA PRO A 31 -9.04 21.48 -18.40
C PRO A 31 -7.75 20.66 -18.68
N SER A 32 -7.91 19.58 -19.44
CA SER A 32 -6.80 18.67 -19.78
C SER A 32 -5.68 19.31 -20.62
N ASN A 33 -5.96 20.43 -21.29
CA ASN A 33 -4.98 21.19 -22.08
C ASN A 33 -4.29 22.32 -21.28
N SER A 34 -4.44 22.39 -19.95
CA SER A 34 -3.81 23.43 -19.13
C SER A 34 -2.28 23.45 -19.21
N THR A 35 -1.73 24.65 -19.12
CA THR A 35 -0.28 24.89 -19.01
C THR A 35 0.24 24.59 -17.60
N ASP A 36 1.55 24.34 -17.48
CA ASP A 36 2.21 24.11 -16.18
C ASP A 36 1.99 25.26 -15.19
N GLN A 37 1.88 26.50 -15.68
CA GLN A 37 1.58 27.67 -14.85
C GLN A 37 0.16 27.63 -14.29
N GLU A 38 -0.81 27.18 -15.08
CA GLU A 38 -2.20 27.02 -14.66
C GLU A 38 -2.36 25.86 -13.66
N ILE A 39 -1.70 24.72 -13.92
CA ILE A 39 -1.63 23.57 -13.01
C ILE A 39 -1.05 23.99 -11.66
N LYS A 40 0.11 24.67 -11.66
CA LYS A 40 0.74 25.24 -10.46
C LYS A 40 -0.15 26.28 -9.76
N SER A 41 -0.92 27.06 -10.50
CA SER A 41 -1.85 28.07 -9.95
C SER A 41 -3.10 27.45 -9.32
N ALA A 42 -3.68 26.44 -9.96
CA ALA A 42 -4.83 25.69 -9.46
C ALA A 42 -4.47 24.91 -8.19
N TYR A 43 -3.34 24.20 -8.20
CA TYR A 43 -2.82 23.51 -7.02
C TYR A 43 -2.64 24.46 -5.83
N ARG A 44 -1.95 25.61 -6.00
CA ARG A 44 -1.82 26.61 -4.92
C ARG A 44 -3.17 27.06 -4.37
N ARG A 45 -4.16 27.26 -5.24
CA ARG A 45 -5.52 27.70 -4.87
C ARG A 45 -6.26 26.64 -4.05
N MET A 46 -6.19 25.38 -4.47
CA MET A 46 -6.87 24.25 -3.84
C MET A 46 -6.17 23.83 -2.53
N ALA A 47 -4.84 23.82 -2.50
CA ALA A 47 -4.05 23.60 -1.29
C ALA A 47 -4.30 24.68 -0.23
N LEU A 48 -4.45 25.95 -0.62
CA LEU A 48 -4.84 27.04 0.30
C LEU A 48 -6.30 27.00 0.75
N ARG A 49 -7.16 26.24 0.05
CA ARG A 49 -8.58 26.02 0.40
C ARG A 49 -8.72 24.88 1.40
N TYR A 50 -8.12 23.72 1.11
CA TYR A 50 -8.18 22.52 1.96
C TYR A 50 -7.05 22.43 2.99
N HIS A 51 -6.37 23.54 3.25
CA HIS A 51 -5.25 23.63 4.20
C HIS A 51 -5.68 23.24 5.64
N PRO A 52 -5.05 22.26 6.31
CA PRO A 52 -5.50 21.82 7.63
C PRO A 52 -5.22 22.78 8.80
N ASP A 53 -4.50 23.91 8.59
CA ASP A 53 -4.53 25.03 9.57
C ASP A 53 -5.73 25.96 9.38
N LYS A 54 -6.41 25.94 8.23
CA LYS A 54 -7.70 26.63 8.02
C LYS A 54 -8.90 25.73 8.28
N ASN A 55 -8.71 24.42 8.09
CA ASN A 55 -9.69 23.37 8.34
C ASN A 55 -9.13 22.38 9.38
N PRO A 56 -8.88 22.83 10.63
CA PRO A 56 -8.47 21.91 11.69
C PRO A 56 -9.59 20.90 11.95
N ASP A 57 -9.20 19.65 12.18
CA ASP A 57 -10.09 18.53 12.50
C ASP A 57 -11.18 18.20 11.46
N ASP A 58 -11.07 18.72 10.23
CA ASP A 58 -11.94 18.35 9.10
C ASP A 58 -11.33 17.17 8.29
N PRO A 59 -11.90 15.95 8.38
CA PRO A 59 -11.41 14.80 7.64
C PRO A 59 -11.67 14.90 6.12
N VAL A 60 -12.70 15.65 5.70
CA VAL A 60 -13.01 15.85 4.28
C VAL A 60 -12.00 16.80 3.64
N ALA A 61 -11.65 17.90 4.33
CA ALA A 61 -10.55 18.76 3.88
C ALA A 61 -9.22 18.00 3.84
N ALA A 62 -8.94 17.15 4.84
CA ALA A 62 -7.73 16.32 4.84
C ALA A 62 -7.68 15.35 3.65
N GLU A 63 -8.80 14.71 3.28
CA GLU A 63 -8.86 13.81 2.12
C GLU A 63 -8.74 14.57 0.79
N MET A 64 -9.51 15.67 0.63
CA MET A 64 -9.39 16.55 -0.55
C MET A 64 -7.97 17.11 -0.72
N PHE A 65 -7.25 17.36 0.38
CA PHE A 65 -5.86 17.83 0.34
C PHE A 65 -4.89 16.75 -0.17
N LYS A 66 -5.10 15.47 0.18
CA LYS A 66 -4.35 14.36 -0.42
C LYS A 66 -4.62 14.25 -1.91
N GLU A 67 -5.89 14.25 -2.31
CA GLU A 67 -6.29 14.17 -3.72
C GLU A 67 -5.70 15.33 -4.55
N VAL A 68 -5.79 16.56 -4.04
CA VAL A 68 -5.19 17.76 -4.68
C VAL A 68 -3.67 17.67 -4.79
N THR A 69 -3.01 16.99 -3.84
CA THR A 69 -1.55 16.75 -3.90
C THR A 69 -1.21 15.70 -4.95
N PHE A 70 -1.87 14.55 -4.94
CA PHE A 70 -1.72 13.49 -5.95
C PHE A 70 -2.02 14.02 -7.36
N ALA A 71 -3.10 14.78 -7.53
CA ALA A 71 -3.46 15.38 -8.80
C ALA A 71 -2.39 16.35 -9.33
N TYR A 72 -1.70 17.05 -8.44
CA TYR A 72 -0.56 17.89 -8.82
C TYR A 72 0.70 17.08 -9.13
N GLU A 73 0.99 16.02 -8.39
CA GLU A 73 2.11 15.10 -8.66
C GLU A 73 2.03 14.48 -10.06
N VAL A 74 0.84 13.99 -10.45
CA VAL A 74 0.60 13.43 -11.79
C VAL A 74 0.71 14.47 -12.90
N LEU A 75 0.22 15.69 -12.68
CA LEU A 75 0.11 16.71 -13.73
C LEU A 75 1.28 17.70 -13.81
N SER A 76 2.13 17.78 -12.79
CA SER A 76 3.21 18.77 -12.72
C SER A 76 4.52 18.34 -13.39
N ASP A 77 4.71 17.04 -13.56
CA ASP A 77 5.79 16.45 -14.34
C ASP A 77 5.29 16.11 -15.77
N PRO A 78 5.96 16.56 -16.85
CA PRO A 78 5.52 16.31 -18.22
C PRO A 78 5.50 14.83 -18.63
N GLU A 79 6.39 13.99 -18.09
CA GLU A 79 6.44 12.56 -18.41
C GLU A 79 5.31 11.80 -17.69
N ASN A 80 5.08 12.09 -16.40
CA ASN A 80 3.96 11.54 -15.64
C ASN A 80 2.60 11.94 -16.23
N ARG A 81 2.47 13.21 -16.64
CA ARG A 81 1.27 13.72 -17.29
C ARG A 81 1.02 13.01 -18.63
N ARG A 82 2.06 12.87 -19.47
CA ARG A 82 1.95 12.13 -20.74
C ARG A 82 1.57 10.68 -20.51
N LEU A 83 2.13 10.03 -19.49
CA LEU A 83 1.78 8.65 -19.15
C LEU A 83 0.30 8.54 -18.77
N TYR A 84 -0.17 9.38 -17.84
CA TYR A 84 -1.58 9.44 -17.43
C TYR A 84 -2.52 9.73 -18.62
N ASP A 85 -2.19 10.70 -19.46
CA ASP A 85 -2.98 11.06 -20.65
C ASP A 85 -3.03 9.93 -21.70
N THR A 86 -2.00 9.07 -21.75
CA THR A 86 -1.88 7.97 -22.74
C THR A 86 -2.53 6.66 -22.26
N THR A 87 -2.52 6.39 -20.95
CA THR A 87 -2.87 5.08 -20.37
C THR A 87 -3.99 5.14 -19.32
N GLY A 88 -4.45 6.33 -18.97
CA GLY A 88 -5.50 6.54 -17.98
C GLY A 88 -5.07 6.21 -16.55
N SER A 89 -6.06 6.02 -15.68
CA SER A 89 -5.84 5.78 -14.24
C SER A 89 -5.21 4.40 -13.92
N GLU A 90 -5.10 3.48 -14.89
CA GLU A 90 -4.57 2.13 -14.66
C GLU A 90 -3.04 2.09 -14.61
N ALA A 91 -2.32 3.01 -15.25
CA ALA A 91 -0.85 3.08 -15.15
C ALA A 91 -0.34 3.95 -13.99
N VAL A 92 -1.19 4.78 -13.39
CA VAL A 92 -0.86 5.58 -12.20
C VAL A 92 -1.44 4.91 -10.94
N GLY A 93 -1.20 3.60 -10.85
CA GLY A 93 -1.25 2.85 -9.61
C GLY A 93 0.12 2.86 -8.95
N PRO A 94 0.24 3.50 -7.77
CA PRO A 94 0.69 2.72 -6.63
C PRO A 94 -0.41 2.62 -5.58
N GLU A 95 -0.59 1.42 -5.07
CA GLU A 95 -1.62 1.03 -4.11
C GLU A 95 -1.32 1.51 -2.68
N ASN A 96 -1.48 2.82 -2.41
CA ASN A 96 -1.24 3.46 -1.10
C ASN A 96 0.21 3.34 -0.57
N GLU A 97 1.15 3.00 -1.45
CA GLU A 97 2.57 2.93 -1.15
C GLU A 97 3.26 4.16 -1.74
N ASP A 98 3.90 4.90 -0.84
CA ASP A 98 4.92 5.90 -1.13
C ASP A 98 4.55 7.05 -2.08
N LEU A 99 3.92 8.10 -1.53
CA LEU A 99 3.87 9.44 -2.14
C LEU A 99 5.30 10.01 -2.22
N GLU A 100 5.95 9.92 -3.37
CA GLU A 100 7.34 10.33 -3.61
C GLU A 100 7.42 11.75 -4.20
N LEU A 101 7.64 12.75 -3.34
CA LEU A 101 7.67 14.15 -3.77
C LEU A 101 9.12 14.68 -3.91
N ASP A 102 9.52 15.01 -5.15
CA ASP A 102 10.64 15.93 -5.38
C ASP A 102 10.20 17.37 -5.10
N LEU A 103 10.65 17.86 -3.94
CA LEU A 103 10.32 19.18 -3.40
C LEU A 103 11.43 20.21 -3.65
N SER A 104 12.26 20.00 -4.67
CA SER A 104 13.24 20.99 -5.15
C SER A 104 12.58 22.17 -5.90
N SER A 105 11.43 21.95 -6.55
CA SER A 105 10.86 22.86 -7.57
C SER A 105 9.88 23.95 -7.07
N LEU A 106 9.39 23.88 -5.82
CA LEU A 106 8.23 24.66 -5.34
C LEU A 106 8.48 25.74 -4.26
N GLY A 107 9.73 25.95 -3.85
CA GLY A 107 10.12 27.07 -2.98
C GLY A 107 9.39 27.13 -1.62
N ALA A 108 8.92 28.32 -1.23
CA ALA A 108 8.40 28.59 0.11
C ALA A 108 7.18 27.75 0.53
N VAL A 109 6.37 27.30 -0.44
CA VAL A 109 5.14 26.53 -0.13
C VAL A 109 5.48 25.13 0.40
N ASN A 110 6.61 24.55 0.01
CA ASN A 110 7.07 23.21 0.42
C ASN A 110 7.24 23.06 1.93
N THR A 111 7.70 24.13 2.60
CA THR A 111 7.86 24.15 4.05
C THR A 111 6.48 24.05 4.72
N ILE A 112 5.46 24.69 4.17
CA ILE A 112 4.11 24.59 4.74
C ILE A 112 3.55 23.18 4.48
N PHE A 113 3.61 22.68 3.24
CA PHE A 113 3.14 21.32 2.88
C PHE A 113 3.68 20.21 3.79
N ALA A 114 5.01 20.09 3.93
CA ALA A 114 5.60 19.00 4.70
C ALA A 114 5.24 19.02 6.20
N ALA A 115 4.87 20.19 6.75
CA ALA A 115 4.46 20.31 8.15
C ALA A 115 3.05 19.76 8.35
N LEU A 116 2.16 20.06 7.40
CA LEU A 116 0.76 19.62 7.40
C LEU A 116 0.66 18.11 7.21
N PHE A 117 1.43 17.54 6.27
CA PHE A 117 1.48 16.09 6.08
C PHE A 117 2.00 15.35 7.32
N ASN A 118 3.06 15.87 7.95
CA ASN A 118 3.59 15.34 9.21
C ASN A 118 2.60 15.52 10.39
N LYS A 119 1.76 16.56 10.38
CA LYS A 119 0.67 16.80 11.35
C LYS A 119 -0.54 15.86 11.12
N LEU A 120 -0.83 15.53 9.86
CA LEU A 120 -1.86 14.56 9.43
C LEU A 120 -1.40 13.09 9.52
N GLY A 121 -0.16 12.83 9.95
CA GLY A 121 0.41 11.47 10.03
C GLY A 121 0.69 10.80 8.68
N VAL A 122 0.55 11.53 7.56
CA VAL A 122 0.83 11.03 6.22
C VAL A 122 2.34 11.14 5.97
N GLN A 123 3.00 9.99 5.82
CA GLN A 123 4.43 9.94 5.54
C GLN A 123 4.67 10.18 4.05
N ILE A 124 5.12 11.39 3.71
CA ILE A 124 5.72 11.69 2.39
C ILE A 124 7.06 10.96 2.33
N LYS A 125 7.26 10.15 1.29
CA LYS A 125 8.59 9.65 0.94
C LYS A 125 9.28 10.74 0.13
N THR A 126 10.52 10.99 0.49
CA THR A 126 11.27 12.16 0.05
C THR A 126 12.37 11.69 -0.87
N THR A 127 12.60 12.41 -1.97
CA THR A 127 13.70 12.13 -2.89
C THR A 127 14.91 13.00 -2.57
N VAL A 128 16.08 12.62 -3.09
CA VAL A 128 17.25 13.50 -3.07
C VAL A 128 17.05 14.57 -4.13
N SER A 129 17.29 15.84 -3.75
CA SER A 129 17.16 17.01 -4.63
C SER A 129 17.81 16.80 -6.00
N ALA A 130 17.04 16.95 -7.09
CA ALA A 130 17.54 16.86 -8.45
C ALA A 130 18.70 17.84 -8.72
N ASN A 131 18.67 19.04 -8.13
CA ASN A 131 19.76 20.01 -8.22
C ASN A 131 21.05 19.47 -7.60
N LEU A 132 20.96 18.81 -6.43
CA LEU A 132 22.12 18.22 -5.75
C LEU A 132 22.70 17.04 -6.55
N LEU A 133 21.84 16.23 -7.17
CA LEU A 133 22.26 15.15 -8.06
C LEU A 133 22.93 15.70 -9.34
N GLY A 134 22.42 16.80 -9.89
CA GLY A 134 23.06 17.52 -11.00
C GLY A 134 24.42 18.11 -10.64
N GLU A 135 24.55 18.75 -9.47
CA GLU A 135 25.83 19.23 -8.94
C GLU A 135 26.84 18.08 -8.73
N ALA A 136 26.37 16.94 -8.19
CA ALA A 136 27.18 15.75 -7.99
C ALA A 136 27.67 15.17 -9.32
N LEU A 137 26.77 15.00 -10.29
CA LEU A 137 27.07 14.47 -11.62
C LEU A 137 28.01 15.40 -12.42
N ASN A 138 27.92 16.71 -12.22
CA ASN A 138 28.81 17.69 -12.83
C ASN A 138 30.15 17.86 -12.09
N GLY A 139 30.38 17.13 -10.98
CA GLY A 139 31.61 17.22 -10.19
C GLY A 139 31.79 18.53 -9.43
N THR A 140 30.74 19.32 -9.24
CA THR A 140 30.81 20.64 -8.56
C THR A 140 30.67 20.55 -7.04
N VAL A 141 30.41 19.37 -6.49
CA VAL A 141 30.26 19.14 -5.05
C VAL A 141 31.61 19.02 -4.34
N THR A 142 31.74 19.64 -3.18
CA THR A 142 32.95 19.52 -2.34
C THR A 142 32.92 18.24 -1.53
N THR A 143 33.86 17.33 -1.81
CA THR A 143 34.15 16.14 -1.01
C THR A 143 35.13 16.46 0.12
N LEU A 144 34.95 15.85 1.29
CA LEU A 144 35.93 15.90 2.38
C LEU A 144 36.61 14.54 2.54
N PRO A 145 37.95 14.47 2.73
CA PRO A 145 38.61 13.21 3.04
C PRO A 145 38.13 12.68 4.40
N LEU A 146 37.88 11.38 4.47
CA LEU A 146 37.50 10.66 5.69
C LEU A 146 38.26 9.35 5.75
N MET A 147 39.03 9.15 6.83
CA MET A 147 39.81 7.91 7.01
C MET A 147 38.93 6.80 7.60
N VAL A 148 39.24 5.54 7.27
CA VAL A 148 38.62 4.38 7.93
C VAL A 148 38.97 4.41 9.42
N GLY A 149 37.97 4.15 10.28
CA GLY A 149 38.03 4.29 11.73
C GLY A 149 37.79 5.71 12.26
N GLN A 150 37.69 6.73 11.41
CA GLN A 150 37.46 8.11 11.84
C GLN A 150 35.96 8.41 12.07
N VAL A 151 35.66 9.00 13.23
CA VAL A 151 34.30 9.49 13.57
C VAL A 151 34.19 10.98 13.25
N VAL A 152 33.16 11.38 12.52
CA VAL A 152 32.87 12.78 12.16
C VAL A 152 31.47 13.17 12.58
N SER A 153 31.35 14.20 13.43
CA SER A 153 30.07 14.80 13.81
C SER A 153 29.90 16.16 13.14
N ARG A 154 28.83 16.32 12.33
CA ARG A 154 28.54 17.59 11.62
C ARG A 154 27.04 17.88 11.59
N LYS A 155 26.70 19.07 11.11
CA LYS A 155 25.35 19.57 10.94
C LYS A 155 25.18 19.96 9.47
N VAL A 156 24.35 19.25 8.72
CA VAL A 156 24.03 19.56 7.32
C VAL A 156 22.75 20.38 7.23
N GLU A 157 22.71 21.32 6.29
CA GLU A 157 21.53 22.13 5.96
C GLU A 157 20.38 21.27 5.41
N LYS A 158 19.17 21.84 5.33
CA LYS A 158 18.02 21.18 4.69
C LYS A 158 18.25 21.01 3.18
N GLN A 159 17.81 19.89 2.61
CA GLN A 159 17.93 19.58 1.16
C GLN A 159 19.37 19.69 0.59
N SER A 160 20.38 19.58 1.46
CA SER A 160 21.80 19.64 1.13
C SER A 160 22.49 18.36 1.59
N ALA A 161 23.68 18.04 1.07
CA ALA A 161 24.50 16.94 1.54
C ALA A 161 25.93 17.37 1.87
N HIS A 162 26.55 16.66 2.80
CA HIS A 162 28.00 16.67 2.94
C HIS A 162 28.55 15.38 2.31
N PHE A 163 29.46 15.54 1.36
CA PHE A 163 30.13 14.43 0.68
C PHE A 163 31.47 14.11 1.36
N TYR A 164 31.81 12.82 1.39
CA TYR A 164 33.01 12.27 2.02
C TYR A 164 33.69 11.29 1.07
N SER A 165 34.97 11.52 0.80
CA SER A 165 35.82 10.61 0.03
C SER A 165 36.58 9.72 1.01
N VAL A 166 36.46 8.41 0.85
CA VAL A 166 37.19 7.39 1.62
C VAL A 166 38.07 6.64 0.64
N THR A 167 39.36 6.51 0.95
CA THR A 167 40.27 5.66 0.19
C THR A 167 40.40 4.33 0.92
N LEU A 168 40.09 3.22 0.24
CA LEU A 168 40.21 1.87 0.76
C LEU A 168 41.50 1.21 0.25
N THR A 169 42.19 0.52 1.13
CA THR A 169 43.24 -0.44 0.79
C THR A 169 42.64 -1.77 0.30
N GLU A 170 43.47 -2.64 -0.30
CA GLU A 170 43.05 -3.98 -0.72
C GLU A 170 42.60 -4.85 0.47
N GLU A 171 43.27 -4.71 1.62
CA GLU A 171 42.94 -5.42 2.87
C GLU A 171 41.56 -4.96 3.40
N GLU A 172 41.30 -3.66 3.47
CA GLU A 172 40.00 -3.12 3.90
C GLU A 172 38.86 -3.46 2.92
N ALA A 173 39.15 -3.50 1.62
CA ALA A 173 38.20 -3.93 0.60
C ALA A 173 37.85 -5.42 0.74
N GLN A 174 38.84 -6.28 0.98
CA GLN A 174 38.65 -7.72 1.20
C GLN A 174 37.93 -8.03 2.52
N ASP A 175 38.26 -7.33 3.61
CA ASP A 175 37.54 -7.40 4.88
C ASP A 175 36.09 -6.97 4.72
N GLY A 176 35.84 -5.97 3.88
CA GLY A 176 34.54 -5.34 3.68
C GLY A 176 34.29 -4.17 4.64
N LEU A 177 33.43 -3.25 4.23
CA LEU A 177 33.27 -1.93 4.84
C LEU A 177 31.88 -1.74 5.48
N ILE A 178 31.83 -1.06 6.63
CA ILE A 178 30.60 -0.60 7.26
C ILE A 178 30.60 0.93 7.25
N CYS A 179 29.58 1.53 6.64
CA CYS A 179 29.34 2.97 6.69
C CYS A 179 28.07 3.23 7.50
N LYS A 180 28.20 3.91 8.64
CA LYS A 180 27.15 4.06 9.64
C LYS A 180 26.93 5.52 9.99
N VAL A 181 25.68 5.96 9.94
CA VAL A 181 25.29 7.32 10.34
C VAL A 181 24.22 7.26 11.42
N HIS A 182 24.35 8.10 12.45
CA HIS A 182 23.33 8.24 13.48
C HIS A 182 23.07 9.70 13.88
N SER A 183 21.87 9.97 14.39
CA SER A 183 21.47 11.27 14.93
C SER A 183 20.82 11.11 16.31
N SER A 184 21.42 11.73 17.32
CA SER A 184 20.88 11.81 18.70
C SER A 184 19.63 12.69 18.78
N ALA A 185 19.46 13.63 17.84
CA ALA A 185 18.28 14.48 17.72
C ALA A 185 17.11 13.80 16.98
N LYS A 186 17.24 12.49 16.64
CA LYS A 186 16.25 11.72 15.86
C LYS A 186 15.86 12.39 14.53
N ASN A 187 16.80 13.10 13.89
CA ASN A 187 16.56 13.75 12.62
C ASN A 187 16.31 12.73 11.50
N LYS A 188 15.49 13.08 10.51
CA LYS A 188 15.40 12.32 9.25
C LYS A 188 16.57 12.72 8.36
N PHE A 189 17.27 11.76 7.80
CA PHE A 189 18.37 11.93 6.85
C PHE A 189 18.43 10.74 5.90
N LYS A 190 19.23 10.87 4.83
CA LYS A 190 19.57 9.75 3.94
C LYS A 190 21.08 9.55 3.94
N LEU A 191 21.51 8.29 3.94
CA LEU A 191 22.89 7.91 3.67
C LEU A 191 22.98 7.47 2.22
N LEU A 192 23.88 8.11 1.47
CA LEU A 192 24.05 7.93 0.03
C LEU A 192 25.46 7.38 -0.25
N TYR A 193 25.58 6.56 -1.29
CA TYR A 193 26.84 6.13 -1.89
C TYR A 193 26.80 6.42 -3.38
N PHE A 194 27.92 6.90 -3.93
CA PHE A 194 28.06 7.33 -5.31
C PHE A 194 29.21 6.60 -6.00
N ASP A 195 28.97 6.19 -7.25
CA ASP A 195 30.01 5.74 -8.16
C ASP A 195 30.61 6.92 -8.93
N GLN A 196 31.91 6.84 -9.20
CA GLN A 196 32.64 7.88 -9.91
C GLN A 196 32.54 7.67 -11.43
N VAL A 197 32.11 8.71 -12.14
CA VAL A 197 31.97 8.75 -13.60
C VAL A 197 33.25 9.30 -14.23
N GLU A 198 33.58 8.90 -15.47
CA GLU A 198 34.82 9.25 -16.18
C GLU A 198 35.16 10.76 -16.17
N ASN A 199 34.13 11.63 -16.18
CA ASN A 199 34.29 13.08 -16.16
C ASN A 199 34.59 13.67 -14.76
N GLY A 200 34.87 12.84 -13.75
CA GLY A 200 35.01 13.25 -12.34
C GLY A 200 33.67 13.49 -11.62
N GLY A 201 32.55 13.27 -12.31
CA GLY A 201 31.21 13.33 -11.76
C GLY A 201 30.87 12.16 -10.83
N LEU A 202 29.77 12.30 -10.09
CA LEU A 202 29.28 11.30 -9.14
C LEU A 202 27.84 10.90 -9.49
N SER A 203 27.63 9.62 -9.78
CA SER A 203 26.30 9.03 -10.00
C SER A 203 25.80 8.38 -8.72
N LEU A 204 24.56 8.64 -8.32
CA LEU A 204 23.98 8.02 -7.13
C LEU A 204 23.80 6.51 -7.38
N ALA A 205 24.42 5.69 -6.54
CA ALA A 205 24.44 4.24 -6.70
C ALA A 205 23.68 3.51 -5.58
N LEU A 206 23.77 3.96 -4.31
CA LEU A 206 22.90 3.47 -3.23
C LEU A 206 22.33 4.62 -2.40
N GLN A 207 21.14 4.39 -1.84
CA GLN A 207 20.46 5.25 -0.87
C GLN A 207 19.84 4.39 0.24
N GLU A 208 20.09 4.71 1.51
CA GLU A 208 19.36 4.18 2.68
C GLU A 208 18.75 5.33 3.50
N ASP A 209 17.45 5.22 3.80
CA ASP A 209 16.71 6.18 4.61
C ASP A 209 16.96 5.95 6.11
N SER A 210 17.11 7.03 6.89
CA SER A 210 17.28 6.91 8.34
C SER A 210 16.05 6.32 9.03
N ARG A 211 16.26 5.28 9.83
CA ARG A 211 15.21 4.60 10.63
C ARG A 211 15.32 5.03 12.09
N LYS A 212 14.18 5.13 12.80
CA LYS A 212 14.18 5.48 14.24
C LYS A 212 14.47 4.23 15.07
N THR A 213 15.62 4.23 15.76
CA THR A 213 16.13 3.08 16.53
C THR A 213 16.26 3.51 18.00
N GLY A 214 15.21 3.23 18.79
CA GLY A 214 15.13 3.59 20.20
C GLY A 214 15.22 5.11 20.47
N LYS A 215 16.37 5.56 20.99
CA LYS A 215 16.64 6.97 21.28
C LYS A 215 17.31 7.74 20.13
N LEU A 216 17.75 7.05 19.08
CA LEU A 216 18.46 7.64 17.93
C LEU A 216 17.65 7.48 16.63
N SER A 217 18.07 8.15 15.55
CA SER A 217 17.84 7.65 14.19
C SER A 217 19.16 7.17 13.58
N THR A 218 19.10 6.14 12.73
CA THR A 218 20.26 5.43 12.19
C THR A 218 20.04 5.05 10.73
N ALA A 219 21.08 5.17 9.89
CA ALA A 219 21.17 4.51 8.58
C ALA A 219 22.53 3.80 8.49
N GLY A 220 22.61 2.75 7.68
CA GLY A 220 23.85 2.01 7.46
C GLY A 220 23.90 1.38 6.07
N LEU A 221 25.08 1.43 5.46
CA LEU A 221 25.43 0.68 4.25
C LEU A 221 26.52 -0.33 4.61
N TYR A 222 26.41 -1.54 4.08
CA TYR A 222 27.22 -2.69 4.48
C TYR A 222 27.76 -3.39 3.22
N PHE A 223 29.08 -3.44 3.08
CA PHE A 223 29.77 -3.97 1.91
C PHE A 223 30.58 -5.19 2.36
N PHE A 224 29.93 -6.34 2.44
CA PHE A 224 30.47 -7.54 3.10
C PHE A 224 31.04 -8.61 2.17
N GLY A 225 30.96 -8.44 0.84
CA GLY A 225 31.33 -9.47 -0.14
C GLY A 225 30.27 -10.57 -0.31
N PHE A 226 29.03 -10.33 0.14
CA PHE A 226 27.87 -11.19 -0.11
C PHE A 226 26.56 -10.38 -0.09
N PRO A 227 25.46 -10.90 -0.67
CA PRO A 227 24.17 -10.22 -0.68
C PRO A 227 23.63 -9.98 0.73
N VAL A 228 23.62 -8.71 1.14
CA VAL A 228 22.87 -8.21 2.30
C VAL A 228 21.49 -7.79 1.81
N TYR A 229 20.45 -8.02 2.60
CA TYR A 229 19.06 -7.78 2.19
C TYR A 229 18.42 -6.63 2.98
N ARG A 230 17.79 -5.71 2.24
CA ARG A 230 16.87 -4.73 2.81
C ARG A 230 15.54 -5.43 3.09
N PHE A 231 14.99 -5.18 4.27
CA PHE A 231 13.60 -5.47 4.60
C PHE A 231 12.88 -4.19 5.02
N ASP A 232 11.75 -3.87 4.40
CA ASP A 232 10.81 -2.89 4.94
C ASP A 232 9.55 -3.59 5.48
N HIS A 233 9.41 -3.63 6.81
CA HIS A 233 8.25 -4.20 7.46
C HIS A 233 6.94 -3.41 7.22
N ARG A 234 7.01 -2.18 6.69
CA ARG A 234 5.87 -1.26 6.55
C ARG A 234 4.98 -1.60 5.36
N VAL A 235 5.59 -1.95 4.24
CA VAL A 235 4.92 -2.46 3.02
C VAL A 235 3.96 -3.60 3.42
N ASN A 236 4.51 -4.61 4.06
CA ASN A 236 3.76 -5.81 4.44
C ASN A 236 2.69 -5.54 5.53
N SER A 237 2.89 -4.57 6.43
CA SER A 237 1.94 -4.31 7.52
C SER A 237 0.59 -3.75 7.07
N ARG A 238 0.54 -3.09 5.90
CA ARG A 238 -0.70 -2.63 5.27
C ARG A 238 -1.35 -3.72 4.41
N ALA A 239 -0.58 -4.48 3.64
CA ALA A 239 -1.11 -5.60 2.85
C ALA A 239 -1.82 -6.63 3.75
N LEU A 240 -1.23 -6.95 4.91
CA LEU A 240 -1.76 -7.86 5.93
C LEU A 240 -3.14 -7.49 6.51
N SER A 241 -3.64 -6.26 6.32
CA SER A 241 -4.89 -5.81 6.94
C SER A 241 -6.13 -5.91 6.06
N ARG A 242 -5.97 -6.14 4.75
CA ARG A 242 -7.08 -6.25 3.78
C ARG A 242 -7.43 -7.70 3.46
N ASP A 243 -6.42 -8.54 3.28
CA ASP A 243 -6.57 -9.99 3.16
C ASP A 243 -5.43 -10.69 3.94
N PRO A 244 -5.76 -11.43 5.01
CA PRO A 244 -4.78 -12.22 5.77
C PRO A 244 -4.03 -13.27 4.95
N GLU A 245 -4.65 -13.83 3.89
CA GLU A 245 -4.07 -14.92 3.09
C GLU A 245 -3.04 -14.37 2.10
N THR A 246 -3.41 -13.39 1.27
CA THR A 246 -2.46 -12.63 0.43
C THR A 246 -1.35 -12.01 1.28
N GLY A 247 -1.67 -11.44 2.44
CA GLY A 247 -0.68 -10.87 3.36
C GLY A 247 0.29 -11.89 3.97
N PHE A 248 -0.09 -13.18 4.03
CA PHE A 248 0.82 -14.25 4.45
C PHE A 248 1.87 -14.55 3.38
N PHE A 249 1.45 -14.72 2.12
CA PHE A 249 2.36 -15.03 1.01
C PHE A 249 3.28 -13.86 0.65
N LYS A 250 2.76 -12.62 0.61
CA LYS A 250 3.55 -11.41 0.31
C LYS A 250 4.53 -10.98 1.41
N ARG A 251 4.58 -11.69 2.55
CA ARG A 251 5.40 -11.36 3.74
C ARG A 251 6.89 -11.19 3.48
N LEU A 252 7.42 -11.78 2.40
CA LEU A 252 8.85 -11.71 2.04
C LEU A 252 9.11 -10.97 0.71
N ASP A 253 8.11 -10.31 0.11
CA ASP A 253 8.30 -9.62 -1.17
C ASP A 253 9.20 -8.39 -1.06
N ALA A 254 9.03 -7.63 0.02
CA ALA A 254 9.88 -6.51 0.41
C ALA A 254 11.28 -6.91 0.92
N PHE A 255 11.68 -8.18 0.79
CA PHE A 255 13.03 -8.68 1.13
C PHE A 255 13.91 -8.70 -0.14
N GLN A 256 14.58 -7.57 -0.42
CA GLN A 256 15.35 -7.36 -1.65
C GLN A 256 16.85 -7.22 -1.34
N PRO A 257 17.75 -7.80 -2.16
CA PRO A 257 19.19 -7.64 -1.97
C PRO A 257 19.63 -6.20 -2.26
N PHE A 258 20.70 -5.75 -1.61
CA PHE A 258 21.46 -4.59 -2.08
C PHE A 258 22.17 -4.92 -3.40
N GLU A 259 22.14 -3.98 -4.36
CA GLU A 259 22.76 -4.13 -5.68
C GLU A 259 24.29 -4.16 -5.61
N ILE A 260 24.87 -3.42 -4.66
CA ILE A 260 26.32 -3.37 -4.41
C ILE A 260 26.61 -4.02 -3.06
N THR A 261 27.37 -5.11 -3.10
CA THR A 261 27.70 -5.96 -1.94
C THR A 261 29.16 -5.87 -1.52
N GLU A 262 30.01 -5.31 -2.36
CA GLU A 262 31.46 -5.17 -2.17
C GLU A 262 31.95 -3.83 -2.72
N LEU A 263 33.06 -3.34 -2.19
CA LEU A 263 33.82 -2.21 -2.71
C LEU A 263 35.23 -2.70 -3.03
N LYS A 264 35.90 -2.06 -3.98
CA LYS A 264 37.27 -2.42 -4.39
C LYS A 264 38.28 -1.53 -3.65
N ALA A 265 39.57 -1.84 -3.75
CA ALA A 265 40.59 -0.86 -3.39
C ALA A 265 40.45 0.38 -4.28
N GLY A 266 40.52 1.58 -3.70
CA GLY A 266 40.30 2.82 -4.44
C GLY A 266 39.54 3.87 -3.65
N SER A 267 39.09 4.92 -4.35
CA SER A 267 38.35 6.04 -3.77
C SER A 267 36.85 5.84 -3.91
N HIS A 268 36.13 5.97 -2.79
CA HIS A 268 34.68 5.80 -2.69
C HIS A 268 34.03 7.05 -2.10
N VAL A 269 32.88 7.45 -2.63
CA VAL A 269 32.20 8.67 -2.15
C VAL A 269 30.88 8.35 -1.48
N PHE A 270 30.78 8.74 -0.20
CA PHE A 270 29.57 8.68 0.61
C PHE A 270 29.01 10.09 0.81
N ALA A 271 27.71 10.22 1.03
CA ALA A 271 27.15 11.51 1.45
C ALA A 271 26.05 11.34 2.49
N VAL A 272 25.93 12.34 3.38
CA VAL A 272 24.82 12.44 4.34
C VAL A 272 23.93 13.59 3.94
N TYR A 273 22.71 13.27 3.50
CA TYR A 273 21.73 14.22 2.98
C TYR A 273 20.71 14.65 4.04
N GLY A 274 20.48 15.95 4.13
CA GLY A 274 19.57 16.62 5.03
C GLY A 274 18.10 16.49 4.63
N ASP A 275 17.53 15.30 4.83
CA ASP A 275 16.16 14.90 4.44
C ASP A 275 15.02 15.59 5.23
N ASN A 276 15.35 16.54 6.11
CA ASN A 276 14.39 17.36 6.85
C ASN A 276 14.12 18.69 6.11
N PHE A 277 12.85 18.99 5.82
CA PHE A 277 12.44 20.29 5.24
C PHE A 277 12.61 21.51 6.17
N PHE A 278 12.57 21.28 7.48
CA PHE A 278 12.44 22.34 8.50
C PHE A 278 13.73 22.69 9.21
N LYS A 279 14.58 21.70 9.40
CA LYS A 279 15.68 21.74 10.37
C LYS A 279 16.86 21.00 9.78
N SER A 280 18.00 21.68 9.74
CA SER A 280 19.31 21.07 9.60
C SER A 280 19.43 19.76 10.39
N VAL A 281 20.07 18.75 9.81
CA VAL A 281 20.31 17.44 10.44
C VAL A 281 21.65 17.50 11.16
N SER A 282 21.65 17.27 12.47
CA SER A 282 22.88 16.95 13.21
C SER A 282 23.08 15.44 13.18
N TYR A 283 24.25 14.99 12.76
CA TYR A 283 24.59 13.58 12.62
C TYR A 283 26.05 13.29 12.98
N THR A 284 26.30 12.02 13.26
CA THR A 284 27.62 11.43 13.42
C THR A 284 27.77 10.31 12.38
N LEU A 285 28.76 10.45 11.51
CA LEU A 285 29.20 9.48 10.51
C LEU A 285 30.44 8.75 11.03
N GLU A 286 30.49 7.45 10.77
CA GLU A 286 31.59 6.55 11.13
C GLU A 286 31.70 5.51 10.02
N ILE A 287 32.93 5.28 9.51
CA ILE A 287 33.21 4.31 8.45
C ILE A 287 34.37 3.43 8.92
N PHE A 288 34.21 2.11 8.92
CA PHE A 288 35.16 1.16 9.54
C PHE A 288 35.17 -0.20 8.83
N SER A 289 36.32 -0.91 8.89
CA SER A 289 36.42 -2.30 8.42
C SER A 289 35.50 -3.23 9.21
N SER A 290 34.93 -4.22 8.52
CA SER A 290 34.08 -5.25 9.11
C SER A 290 34.85 -6.41 9.76
N ALA A 291 36.18 -6.44 9.67
CA ALA A 291 37.04 -7.47 10.28
C ALA A 291 36.73 -7.81 11.75
N PRO A 292 36.41 -6.85 12.65
CA PRO A 292 36.08 -7.17 14.03
C PRO A 292 34.78 -7.99 14.22
N PHE A 293 33.95 -8.12 13.18
CA PHE A 293 32.59 -8.66 13.23
C PHE A 293 32.45 -10.00 12.48
N GLY A 294 33.53 -10.79 12.38
CA GLY A 294 33.55 -12.02 11.57
C GLY A 294 32.46 -13.04 11.94
N ASN A 295 32.14 -13.20 13.23
CA ASN A 295 31.10 -14.12 13.69
C ASN A 295 29.69 -13.61 13.34
N GLU A 296 29.45 -12.32 13.54
CA GLU A 296 28.21 -11.62 13.21
C GLU A 296 27.97 -11.62 11.69
N LYS A 297 29.04 -11.44 10.90
CA LYS A 297 29.04 -11.49 9.43
C LYS A 297 28.61 -12.86 8.90
N GLU A 298 29.14 -13.96 9.47
CA GLU A 298 28.72 -15.32 9.10
C GLU A 298 27.31 -15.65 9.59
N SER A 299 26.94 -15.21 10.80
CA SER A 299 25.59 -15.40 11.34
C SER A 299 24.53 -14.65 10.51
N LEU A 300 24.85 -13.44 10.04
CA LEU A 300 24.00 -12.68 9.12
C LEU A 300 23.83 -13.44 7.80
N ARG A 301 24.94 -13.83 7.15
CA ARG A 301 24.91 -14.58 5.88
C ARG A 301 24.06 -15.85 5.98
N SER A 302 24.23 -16.63 7.06
CA SER A 302 23.44 -17.84 7.29
C SER A 302 21.95 -17.54 7.49
N THR A 303 21.63 -16.45 8.21
CA THR A 303 20.24 -16.04 8.46
C THR A 303 19.56 -15.54 7.18
N GLU A 304 20.25 -14.72 6.38
CA GLU A 304 19.74 -14.23 5.10
C GLU A 304 19.52 -15.37 4.11
N ALA A 305 20.45 -16.32 4.02
CA ALA A 305 20.27 -17.53 3.20
C ALA A 305 19.03 -18.36 3.63
N GLN A 306 18.76 -18.48 4.93
CA GLN A 306 17.56 -19.14 5.44
C GLN A 306 16.27 -18.37 5.07
N ILE A 307 16.29 -17.03 5.12
CA ILE A 307 15.15 -16.20 4.70
C ILE A 307 14.89 -16.35 3.18
N VAL A 308 15.94 -16.37 2.36
CA VAL A 308 15.84 -16.60 0.90
C VAL A 308 15.29 -17.99 0.59
N SER A 309 15.75 -19.04 1.30
CA SER A 309 15.16 -20.39 1.19
C SER A 309 13.67 -20.35 1.51
N LYS A 310 13.28 -19.72 2.63
CA LYS A 310 11.88 -19.59 3.03
C LYS A 310 11.03 -18.78 2.06
N ARG A 311 11.59 -17.77 1.38
CA ARG A 311 10.89 -17.07 0.29
C ARG A 311 10.61 -18.00 -0.89
N THR A 312 11.58 -18.81 -1.29
CA THR A 312 11.41 -19.80 -2.38
C THR A 312 10.41 -20.90 -2.01
N GLU A 313 10.42 -21.36 -0.75
CA GLU A 313 9.44 -22.32 -0.23
C GLU A 313 8.02 -21.71 -0.20
N LEU A 314 7.89 -20.45 0.22
CA LEU A 314 6.61 -19.75 0.33
C LEU A 314 5.96 -19.54 -1.05
N LEU A 315 6.73 -19.19 -2.09
CA LEU A 315 6.24 -19.06 -3.47
C LEU A 315 5.75 -20.39 -4.07
N LYS A 316 6.38 -21.52 -3.71
CA LYS A 316 5.90 -22.85 -4.11
C LYS A 316 4.60 -23.21 -3.40
N PHE A 317 4.57 -22.98 -2.08
CA PHE A 317 3.38 -23.21 -1.27
C PHE A 317 2.20 -22.32 -1.70
N GLU A 318 2.44 -21.10 -2.17
CA GLU A 318 1.42 -20.22 -2.75
C GLU A 318 0.78 -20.83 -4.01
N ALA A 319 1.57 -21.39 -4.91
CA ALA A 319 1.06 -22.05 -6.11
C ALA A 319 0.21 -23.29 -5.76
N GLU A 320 0.72 -24.15 -4.88
CA GLU A 320 -0.01 -25.33 -4.37
C GLU A 320 -1.31 -24.94 -3.66
N TYR A 321 -1.29 -23.87 -2.86
CA TYR A 321 -2.46 -23.35 -2.17
C TYR A 321 -3.56 -22.91 -3.14
N HIS A 322 -3.21 -22.10 -4.14
CA HIS A 322 -4.17 -21.62 -5.13
C HIS A 322 -4.77 -22.75 -5.98
N GLU A 323 -3.99 -23.79 -6.31
CA GLU A 323 -4.50 -24.97 -7.02
C GLU A 323 -5.56 -25.72 -6.18
N VAL A 324 -5.24 -26.04 -4.92
CA VAL A 324 -6.16 -26.72 -4.01
C VAL A 324 -7.39 -25.87 -3.71
N PHE A 325 -7.22 -24.55 -3.56
CA PHE A 325 -8.32 -23.61 -3.33
C PHE A 325 -9.27 -23.52 -4.54
N ALA A 326 -8.73 -23.55 -5.78
CA ALA A 326 -9.54 -23.61 -6.99
C ALA A 326 -10.37 -24.90 -7.05
N GLN A 327 -9.75 -26.06 -6.79
CA GLN A 327 -10.45 -27.36 -6.75
C GLN A 327 -11.54 -27.39 -5.66
N PHE A 328 -11.25 -26.84 -4.47
CA PHE A 328 -12.24 -26.71 -3.39
C PHE A 328 -13.41 -25.82 -3.80
N THR A 329 -13.14 -24.67 -4.42
CA THR A 329 -14.15 -23.72 -4.89
C THR A 329 -15.04 -24.33 -5.98
N GLU A 330 -14.46 -25.08 -6.92
CA GLU A 330 -15.20 -25.82 -7.93
C GLU A 330 -16.13 -26.87 -7.29
N MET A 331 -15.62 -27.64 -6.32
CA MET A 331 -16.40 -28.66 -5.61
C MET A 331 -17.53 -28.05 -4.76
N ALA A 332 -17.27 -26.92 -4.08
CA ALA A 332 -18.27 -26.19 -3.31
C ALA A 332 -19.38 -25.61 -4.20
N SER A 333 -19.02 -25.13 -5.39
CA SER A 333 -19.97 -24.69 -6.41
C SER A 333 -20.87 -25.84 -6.89
N LYS A 334 -20.28 -27.01 -7.21
CA LYS A 334 -21.03 -28.24 -7.56
C LYS A 334 -21.99 -28.66 -6.44
N CYS A 335 -21.52 -28.72 -5.20
CA CYS A 335 -22.38 -29.05 -4.05
C CYS A 335 -23.54 -28.06 -3.88
N THR A 336 -23.33 -26.78 -4.21
CA THR A 336 -24.38 -25.75 -4.17
C THR A 336 -25.42 -25.96 -5.28
N GLY A 337 -24.98 -26.32 -6.49
CA GLY A 337 -25.86 -26.67 -7.61
C GLY A 337 -26.71 -27.92 -7.33
N GLU A 338 -26.09 -28.99 -6.83
CA GLU A 338 -26.78 -30.23 -6.43
C GLU A 338 -27.88 -29.96 -5.38
N VAL A 339 -27.61 -29.11 -4.38
CA VAL A 339 -28.60 -28.70 -3.38
C VAL A 339 -29.77 -27.94 -4.03
N GLN A 340 -29.50 -27.05 -4.99
CA GLN A 340 -30.54 -26.32 -5.72
C GLN A 340 -31.41 -27.26 -6.58
N GLU A 341 -30.81 -28.19 -7.32
CA GLU A 341 -31.54 -29.19 -8.12
C GLU A 341 -32.42 -30.08 -7.23
N ILE A 342 -31.90 -30.55 -6.10
CA ILE A 342 -32.68 -31.33 -5.12
C ILE A 342 -33.87 -30.51 -4.59
N ASP A 343 -33.69 -29.24 -4.24
CA ASP A 343 -34.78 -28.38 -3.77
C ASP A 343 -35.83 -28.12 -4.86
N GLU A 344 -35.43 -27.96 -6.13
CA GLU A 344 -36.36 -27.86 -7.27
C GLU A 344 -37.15 -29.16 -7.50
N LEU A 345 -36.49 -30.32 -7.45
CA LEU A 345 -37.13 -31.63 -7.57
C LEU A 345 -38.12 -31.88 -6.42
N LEU A 346 -37.76 -31.51 -5.18
CA LEU A 346 -38.63 -31.60 -4.02
C LEU A 346 -39.84 -30.67 -4.15
N LYS A 347 -39.65 -29.43 -4.62
CA LYS A 347 -40.75 -28.50 -4.92
C LYS A 347 -41.68 -29.07 -5.98
N ARG A 348 -41.14 -29.56 -7.10
CA ARG A 348 -41.89 -30.17 -8.21
C ARG A 348 -42.70 -31.39 -7.76
N ARG A 349 -42.11 -32.26 -6.93
CA ARG A 349 -42.79 -33.39 -6.29
C ARG A 349 -43.96 -32.90 -5.43
N ASN A 350 -43.76 -31.88 -4.60
CA ASN A 350 -44.80 -31.36 -3.70
C ASN A 350 -45.97 -30.74 -4.49
N GLU A 351 -45.70 -30.03 -5.59
CA GLU A 351 -46.72 -29.54 -6.54
C GLU A 351 -47.57 -30.70 -7.12
N ILE A 352 -46.90 -31.77 -7.57
CA ILE A 352 -47.57 -32.98 -8.09
C ILE A 352 -48.40 -33.67 -7.00
N CYS A 353 -47.87 -33.83 -5.78
CA CYS A 353 -48.60 -34.43 -4.66
C CYS A 353 -49.85 -33.62 -4.28
N ALA A 354 -49.77 -32.28 -4.29
CA ALA A 354 -50.92 -31.41 -4.02
C ALA A 354 -52.06 -31.60 -5.03
N ALA A 355 -51.75 -31.90 -6.30
CA ALA A 355 -52.76 -32.15 -7.32
C ALA A 355 -53.63 -33.39 -7.05
N TYR A 356 -53.13 -34.38 -6.28
CA TYR A 356 -53.94 -35.55 -5.86
C TYR A 356 -54.79 -35.28 -4.62
N THR A 357 -54.42 -34.29 -3.79
CA THR A 357 -55.18 -33.92 -2.59
C THR A 357 -56.28 -32.89 -2.88
N ILE A 358 -56.20 -32.20 -4.02
CA ILE A 358 -57.29 -31.39 -4.56
C ILE A 358 -58.27 -32.34 -5.27
N PHE A 359 -59.41 -32.62 -4.63
CA PHE A 359 -60.47 -33.46 -5.20
C PHE A 359 -60.89 -33.01 -6.60
N PRO A 360 -61.10 -33.93 -7.57
CA PRO A 360 -61.76 -33.59 -8.82
C PRO A 360 -63.23 -33.23 -8.54
N PRO A 361 -63.81 -32.24 -9.25
CA PRO A 361 -65.22 -31.92 -9.09
C PRO A 361 -66.08 -33.10 -9.59
N THR A 362 -66.79 -33.75 -8.67
CA THR A 362 -67.78 -34.78 -9.00
C THR A 362 -68.85 -34.19 -9.92
N LYS A 363 -68.99 -34.76 -11.12
CA LYS A 363 -70.14 -34.50 -11.99
C LYS A 363 -71.41 -35.01 -11.31
N GLN A 364 -72.18 -34.12 -10.69
CA GLN A 364 -73.60 -34.35 -10.43
C GLN A 364 -74.44 -33.28 -11.12
N GLY A 365 -75.57 -33.74 -11.63
CA GLY A 365 -76.41 -32.96 -12.54
C GLY A 365 -77.22 -31.87 -11.85
N SER A 366 -77.97 -31.15 -12.69
CA SER A 366 -78.86 -30.07 -12.32
C SER A 366 -79.78 -30.36 -11.13
N SER A 367 -79.78 -29.46 -10.15
CA SER A 367 -81.02 -28.95 -9.53
C SER A 367 -80.80 -27.56 -8.92
N LYS A 368 -81.90 -26.82 -8.76
CA LYS A 368 -81.90 -25.34 -8.65
C LYS A 368 -81.98 -24.83 -7.21
N SER A 369 -81.39 -23.63 -7.01
CA SER A 369 -81.79 -22.60 -6.02
C SER A 369 -81.42 -22.87 -4.54
N ARG A 370 -81.21 -21.85 -3.67
CA ARG A 370 -81.26 -20.38 -3.86
C ARG A 370 -80.43 -19.64 -2.79
N SER A 371 -79.73 -18.58 -3.21
CA SER A 371 -79.40 -17.33 -2.47
C SER A 371 -78.92 -17.34 -0.99
N TRP A 372 -77.78 -16.70 -0.72
CA TRP A 372 -77.78 -15.30 -0.20
C TRP A 372 -76.43 -14.59 -0.49
N SER A 373 -76.44 -13.26 -0.56
CA SER A 373 -75.28 -12.39 -0.88
C SER A 373 -74.84 -11.60 0.37
N LYS A 374 -73.62 -11.08 0.57
CA LYS A 374 -72.88 -10.15 -0.30
C LYS A 374 -71.51 -9.80 0.33
N LYS A 375 -70.51 -9.48 -0.50
CA LYS A 375 -69.17 -8.91 -0.20
C LYS A 375 -69.10 -7.89 0.96
N LYS A 376 -67.95 -7.86 1.68
CA LYS A 376 -66.88 -6.85 1.50
C LYS A 376 -65.65 -7.04 2.42
N SER A 377 -64.46 -6.68 1.89
CA SER A 377 -63.31 -5.95 2.52
C SER A 377 -62.66 -6.47 3.82
N SER A 378 -61.40 -6.19 4.16
CA SER A 378 -60.28 -5.49 3.47
C SER A 378 -58.98 -5.61 4.30
N LEU A 379 -57.83 -5.33 3.65
CA LEU A 379 -56.59 -4.76 4.20
C LEU A 379 -55.79 -5.51 5.31
N LEU A 380 -54.48 -5.66 5.04
CA LEU A 380 -53.33 -5.28 5.88
C LEU A 380 -53.44 -5.37 7.41
N MET A 381 -52.51 -6.10 8.03
CA MET A 381 -51.64 -5.51 9.06
C MET A 381 -50.27 -6.20 9.19
N GLU A 382 -49.29 -5.39 9.59
CA GLU A 382 -47.91 -5.76 9.97
C GLU A 382 -47.80 -5.78 11.53
N PRO A 383 -46.62 -6.00 12.17
CA PRO A 383 -46.51 -6.83 13.39
C PRO A 383 -46.58 -6.06 14.73
N ARG A 384 -46.69 -6.80 15.85
CA ARG A 384 -46.11 -6.39 17.15
C ARG A 384 -45.95 -7.52 18.19
N GLU A 385 -45.26 -7.16 19.27
CA GLU A 385 -44.42 -7.98 20.15
C GLU A 385 -45.05 -8.54 21.44
N GLU A 386 -44.33 -9.53 22.00
CA GLU A 386 -44.10 -9.84 23.43
C GLU A 386 -45.20 -10.38 24.38
N GLY A 387 -44.76 -11.34 25.23
CA GLY A 387 -45.54 -11.96 26.30
C GLY A 387 -45.01 -13.34 26.71
N GLU A 388 -44.10 -13.41 27.68
CA GLU A 388 -43.53 -14.67 28.21
C GLU A 388 -44.51 -15.47 29.10
N VAL A 389 -44.36 -16.80 29.15
CA VAL A 389 -43.89 -17.56 30.34
C VAL A 389 -43.88 -19.08 30.05
N ALA A 390 -42.89 -19.77 30.61
CA ALA A 390 -42.45 -21.14 30.31
C ALA A 390 -43.40 -22.31 30.70
N VAL A 391 -43.19 -23.50 30.09
CA VAL A 391 -42.53 -24.69 30.72
C VAL A 391 -42.46 -25.92 29.78
N ARG A 392 -41.24 -26.47 29.63
CA ARG A 392 -40.77 -27.85 29.28
C ARG A 392 -41.27 -28.65 28.04
N GLU A 393 -40.26 -29.13 27.30
CA GLU A 393 -40.06 -30.48 26.69
C GLU A 393 -41.18 -31.11 25.82
N GLU A 394 -40.92 -31.72 24.65
CA GLU A 394 -39.68 -32.30 24.10
C GLU A 394 -39.73 -32.39 22.55
N GLY A 395 -38.57 -32.56 21.88
CA GLY A 395 -38.49 -33.11 20.51
C GLY A 395 -38.69 -32.17 19.30
N GLY A 396 -37.60 -31.68 18.69
CA GLY A 396 -37.65 -30.93 17.42
C GLY A 396 -36.28 -30.63 16.80
N VAL A 397 -35.88 -31.40 15.80
CA VAL A 397 -34.54 -31.38 15.17
C VAL A 397 -34.13 -30.00 14.63
N LYS A 398 -33.07 -29.40 15.21
CA LYS A 398 -32.40 -28.22 14.62
C LYS A 398 -31.53 -28.64 13.43
N LYS A 399 -31.76 -28.03 12.26
CA LYS A 399 -30.84 -28.14 11.09
C LYS A 399 -29.45 -27.63 11.48
N LYS A 400 -28.46 -28.53 11.59
CA LYS A 400 -27.05 -28.13 11.75
C LYS A 400 -26.55 -27.54 10.43
N LYS A 401 -26.08 -26.30 10.44
CA LYS A 401 -25.16 -25.81 9.41
C LYS A 401 -23.88 -26.66 9.50
N TRP A 402 -23.56 -27.38 8.43
CA TRP A 402 -22.22 -27.93 8.25
C TRP A 402 -21.28 -26.80 7.78
N TYR A 403 -19.96 -27.04 7.86
CA TYR A 403 -18.90 -26.02 7.83
C TYR A 403 -18.88 -25.11 9.07
N ASN A 404 -18.25 -25.62 10.12
CA ASN A 404 -17.75 -24.81 11.23
C ASN A 404 -16.43 -25.44 11.71
N ILE A 405 -15.34 -25.17 10.99
CA ILE A 405 -14.00 -25.70 11.32
C ILE A 405 -13.37 -24.77 12.36
N GLN A 406 -13.38 -25.20 13.61
CA GLN A 406 -12.61 -24.54 14.67
C GLN A 406 -11.14 -24.89 14.55
N LEU A 407 -10.33 -23.96 14.05
CA LEU A 407 -8.87 -24.01 14.15
C LEU A 407 -8.44 -23.99 15.62
N ARG A 408 -8.13 -25.17 16.18
CA ARG A 408 -7.48 -25.27 17.50
C ARG A 408 -6.01 -24.88 17.36
N GLN A 409 -5.63 -23.76 17.98
CA GLN A 409 -4.24 -23.49 18.32
C GLN A 409 -3.80 -24.43 19.44
N ASP A 410 -2.90 -25.38 19.16
CA ASP A 410 -2.21 -26.11 20.22
C ASP A 410 -1.00 -25.31 20.73
N LYS A 411 -1.08 -24.87 21.99
CA LYS A 411 0.03 -24.29 22.76
C LYS A 411 0.71 -25.36 23.62
N LYS A 412 1.94 -25.73 23.26
CA LYS A 412 3.00 -26.29 24.13
C LYS A 412 4.33 -25.71 23.59
N LYS A 413 5.24 -25.08 24.34
CA LYS A 413 5.73 -25.32 25.71
C LYS A 413 6.13 -26.78 25.94
N ASN A 414 7.37 -27.12 25.56
CA ASN A 414 8.50 -27.01 26.48
C ASN A 414 9.68 -26.37 25.76
#